data_AF-A0A166EDA9-F1
#
_entry.id   AF-A0A166EDA9-F1
#
_cell.length_a   1.000
_cell.length_b   1.000
_cell.length_c   1.000
_cell.angle_alpha   90.00
_cell.angle_beta   90.00
_cell.angle_gamma   90.00
#
_symmetry.space_group_name_H-M   'P 1'
#
loop_
_entity.id
_entity.type
_entity.pdbx_description
1 polymer ?
#
loop_
_entity_poly.entity_id
_entity_poly.type
_entity_poly.pdbx_seq_one_letter_code
_entity_poly.pdbx_strand_id
1 'polypeptide(L)'
;YFSEMQSLQEYELRPSFRRLIDPGIIRMNPKDTATSSLKTLLAISENILRDPENPKYLQFQATNDTIKKRIFEPKGALEYAIALGFQPEVEDLQPYYRFNPEKMIDLRVGAAILKEAIELDTEKQERATREAK
;
A
#
# COMPACT_ATOMS: atom_id res chain seq x y z
N TYR A 1 7.19 11.48 -25.96
CA TYR A 1 7.80 10.13 -25.87
C TYR A 1 8.01 9.63 -24.45
N PHE A 2 9.03 10.05 -23.69
CA PHE A 2 9.26 9.50 -22.32
C PHE A 2 8.08 9.72 -21.35
N SER A 3 7.49 10.92 -21.35
CA SER A 3 6.31 11.25 -20.54
C SER A 3 5.04 10.49 -20.95
N GLU A 4 4.88 10.14 -22.23
CA GLU A 4 3.70 9.41 -22.73
C GLU A 4 3.78 7.92 -22.38
N MET A 5 4.99 7.33 -22.37
CA MET A 5 5.17 5.94 -21.94
C MET A 5 4.96 5.78 -20.44
N GLN A 6 5.37 6.76 -19.63
CA GLN A 6 5.07 6.77 -18.19
C GLN A 6 3.56 6.83 -17.95
N SER A 7 2.82 7.68 -18.67
CA SER A 7 1.37 7.78 -18.50
C SER A 7 0.63 6.51 -18.92
N LEU A 8 1.11 5.80 -19.96
CA LEU A 8 0.54 4.53 -20.39
C LEU A 8 0.78 3.44 -19.34
N GLN A 9 2.00 3.33 -18.82
CA GLN A 9 2.33 2.37 -17.77
C GLN A 9 1.50 2.62 -16.50
N GLU A 10 1.36 3.88 -16.08
CA GLU A 10 0.50 4.25 -14.96
C GLU A 10 -0.96 3.84 -15.20
N TYR A 11 -1.48 4.12 -16.39
CA TYR A 11 -2.84 3.77 -16.78
C TYR A 11 -3.10 2.26 -16.69
N GLU A 12 -2.15 1.45 -17.14
CA GLU A 12 -2.24 -0.02 -17.11
C GLU A 12 -2.13 -0.62 -15.71
N LEU A 13 -1.38 0.04 -14.80
CA LEU A 13 -1.20 -0.40 -13.42
C LEU A 13 -2.40 -0.08 -12.52
N ARG A 14 -3.17 0.98 -12.80
CA ARG A 14 -4.30 1.38 -11.95
C ARG A 14 -5.33 0.25 -11.73
N PRO A 15 -5.81 -0.47 -12.77
CA PRO A 15 -6.75 -1.57 -12.59
C PRO A 15 -6.19 -2.72 -11.75
N SER A 16 -4.91 -3.06 -11.87
CA SER A 16 -4.30 -4.16 -11.10
C SER A 16 -4.23 -3.80 -9.61
N PHE A 17 -3.78 -2.59 -9.27
CA PHE A 17 -3.78 -2.11 -7.89
C PHE A 17 -5.18 -2.04 -7.28
N ARG A 18 -6.20 -1.62 -8.04
CA ARG A 18 -7.60 -1.62 -7.56
C ARG A 18 -8.10 -3.03 -7.21
N ARG A 19 -7.71 -4.04 -7.99
CA ARG A 19 -8.03 -5.45 -7.68
C ARG A 19 -7.32 -5.94 -6.43
N LEU A 20 -6.14 -5.43 -6.11
CA LEU A 20 -5.47 -5.79 -4.85
C LEU A 20 -6.16 -5.15 -3.63
N ILE A 21 -6.83 -4.00 -3.79
CA ILE A 21 -7.59 -3.38 -2.70
C ILE A 21 -8.95 -4.05 -2.50
N ASP A 22 -9.84 -3.97 -3.49
CA ASP A 22 -11.26 -4.27 -3.24
C ASP A 22 -11.50 -5.78 -3.00
N PRO A 23 -11.23 -6.67 -3.97
CA PRO A 23 -11.35 -8.10 -3.72
C PRO A 23 -10.20 -8.65 -2.87
N GLY A 24 -9.01 -8.02 -2.87
CA GLY A 24 -7.83 -8.53 -2.15
C GLY A 24 -7.82 -8.22 -0.66
N ILE A 25 -8.10 -6.98 -0.26
CA ILE A 25 -7.99 -6.52 1.15
C ILE A 25 -9.38 -6.25 1.74
N ILE A 26 -10.18 -5.38 1.12
CA ILE A 26 -11.42 -4.87 1.73
C ILE A 26 -12.44 -6.00 1.95
N ARG A 27 -12.66 -6.85 0.94
CA ARG A 27 -13.64 -7.95 1.06
C ARG A 27 -13.14 -9.09 1.96
N MET A 28 -11.84 -9.24 2.13
CA MET A 28 -11.22 -10.39 2.80
C MET A 28 -10.99 -10.16 4.31
N ASN A 29 -11.17 -8.93 4.78
CA ASN A 29 -10.87 -8.54 6.16
C ASN A 29 -12.02 -7.72 6.76
N PRO A 30 -12.16 -7.69 8.10
CA PRO A 30 -13.03 -6.74 8.78
C PRO A 30 -12.69 -5.30 8.39
N LYS A 31 -13.69 -4.42 8.37
CA LYS A 31 -13.56 -3.04 7.89
C LYS A 31 -12.40 -2.29 8.54
N ASP A 32 -12.32 -2.30 9.87
CA ASP A 32 -11.28 -1.59 10.61
C ASP A 32 -9.87 -2.13 10.32
N THR A 33 -9.74 -3.45 10.17
CA THR A 33 -8.49 -4.11 9.78
C THR A 33 -8.07 -3.72 8.37
N ALA A 34 -9.00 -3.77 7.41
CA ALA A 34 -8.74 -3.36 6.03
C ALA A 34 -8.28 -1.89 5.98
N THR A 35 -9.04 -0.98 6.58
CA THR A 35 -8.73 0.45 6.58
C THR A 35 -7.39 0.74 7.28
N SER A 36 -7.07 0.07 8.38
CA SER A 36 -5.78 0.20 9.07
C SER A 36 -4.60 -0.30 8.23
N SER A 37 -4.81 -1.36 7.45
CA SER A 37 -3.81 -1.91 6.54
C SER A 37 -3.54 -0.95 5.39
N LEU A 38 -4.59 -0.45 4.73
CA LEU A 38 -4.48 0.53 3.63
C LEU A 38 -3.76 1.81 4.08
N LYS A 39 -4.11 2.35 5.26
CA LYS A 39 -3.44 3.53 5.83
C LYS A 39 -1.96 3.29 6.11
N THR A 40 -1.60 2.10 6.55
CA THR A 40 -0.20 1.75 6.85
C THR A 40 0.61 1.60 5.56
N LEU A 41 0.06 0.92 4.55
CA LEU A 41 0.66 0.84 3.22
C LEU A 41 0.85 2.23 2.59
N LEU A 42 -0.14 3.11 2.73
CA LEU A 42 -0.04 4.48 2.23
C LEU A 42 1.07 5.25 2.94
N ALA A 43 1.11 5.20 4.28
CA ALA A 43 2.13 5.90 5.06
C ALA A 43 3.56 5.43 4.72
N ILE A 44 3.76 4.12 4.53
CA ILE A 44 5.05 3.58 4.08
C ILE A 44 5.41 4.14 2.70
N SER A 45 4.46 4.12 1.77
CA SER A 45 4.67 4.60 0.40
C SER A 45 4.96 6.10 0.35
N GLU A 46 4.23 6.91 1.11
CA GLU A 46 4.43 8.36 1.19
C GLU A 46 5.78 8.73 1.82
N ASN A 47 6.25 7.95 2.81
CA ASN A 47 7.57 8.18 3.39
C ASN A 47 8.69 8.01 2.35
N ILE A 48 8.61 6.96 1.50
CA ILE A 48 9.57 6.74 0.42
C ILE A 48 9.44 7.83 -0.66
N LEU A 49 8.23 8.18 -1.08
CA LEU A 49 8.01 9.22 -2.09
C LEU A 49 8.50 10.60 -1.64
N ARG A 50 8.42 10.88 -0.33
CA ARG A 50 8.90 12.14 0.27
C ARG A 50 10.41 12.17 0.39
N ASP A 51 11.03 11.05 0.75
CA ASP A 51 12.46 10.96 1.08
C ASP A 51 13.04 9.63 0.56
N PRO A 52 13.27 9.51 -0.76
CA PRO A 52 13.62 8.25 -1.43
C PRO A 52 15.06 7.79 -1.17
N GLU A 53 15.92 8.67 -0.67
CA GLU A 53 17.32 8.34 -0.36
C GLU A 53 17.50 7.86 1.08
N ASN A 54 16.45 7.93 1.90
CA ASN A 54 16.51 7.55 3.30
C ASN A 54 16.37 6.03 3.48
N PRO A 55 17.46 5.33 3.87
CA PRO A 55 17.46 3.87 3.93
C PRO A 55 16.45 3.32 4.95
N LYS A 56 16.05 4.12 5.95
CA LYS A 56 15.06 3.72 6.95
C LYS A 56 13.67 3.56 6.35
N TYR A 57 13.32 4.34 5.32
CA TYR A 57 12.00 4.24 4.67
C TYR A 57 11.94 3.18 3.60
N LEU A 58 13.10 2.81 3.04
CA LEU A 58 13.22 1.80 1.99
C LEU A 58 13.04 0.38 2.50
N GLN A 59 12.87 0.15 3.81
CA GLN A 59 12.66 -1.18 4.35
C GLN A 59 11.75 -1.21 5.58
N PHE A 60 11.12 -2.36 5.81
CA PHE A 60 10.44 -2.64 7.07
C PHE A 60 10.75 -4.04 7.57
N GLN A 61 10.82 -4.20 8.90
CA GLN A 61 11.00 -5.48 9.57
C GLN A 61 9.67 -6.23 9.65
N ALA A 62 9.65 -7.49 9.21
CA ALA A 62 8.45 -8.32 9.32
C ALA A 62 8.10 -8.66 10.78
N THR A 63 9.08 -8.58 11.70
CA THR A 63 8.92 -8.86 13.12
C THR A 63 8.33 -7.70 13.93
N ASN A 64 8.22 -6.50 13.35
CA ASN A 64 7.61 -5.36 14.03
C ASN A 64 6.10 -5.61 14.26
N ASP A 65 5.64 -5.49 15.50
CA ASP A 65 4.25 -5.78 15.88
C ASP A 65 3.20 -5.00 15.07
N THR A 66 3.49 -3.74 14.73
CA THR A 66 2.58 -2.92 13.91
C THR A 66 2.54 -3.42 12.48
N ILE A 67 3.70 -3.73 11.90
CA ILE A 67 3.79 -4.30 10.54
C ILE A 67 3.11 -5.67 10.48
N LYS A 68 3.38 -6.54 11.45
CA LYS A 68 2.77 -7.87 11.52
C LYS A 68 1.24 -7.78 11.52
N LYS A 69 0.67 -6.98 12.42
CA LYS A 69 -0.79 -6.81 12.57
C LYS A 69 -1.47 -6.12 11.38
N ARG A 70 -0.75 -5.28 10.65
CA ARG A 70 -1.34 -4.43 9.59
C ARG A 70 -0.97 -4.82 8.16
N ILE A 71 0.02 -5.68 7.98
CA ILE A 71 0.53 -6.07 6.66
C ILE A 71 0.58 -7.59 6.50
N PHE A 72 1.01 -8.35 7.51
CA PHE A 72 1.14 -9.82 7.38
C PHE A 72 -0.11 -10.59 7.78
N GLU A 73 -0.75 -10.20 8.88
CA GLU A 73 -1.98 -10.85 9.36
C GLU A 73 -3.20 -10.55 8.47
N PRO A 74 -3.40 -9.33 7.95
CA PRO A 74 -4.50 -9.03 7.04
C PRO A 74 -4.28 -9.65 5.66
N LYS A 75 -5.29 -10.34 5.14
CA LYS A 75 -5.25 -10.97 3.81
C LYS A 75 -5.07 -9.91 2.72
N GLY A 76 -4.18 -10.14 1.76
CA GLY A 76 -3.98 -9.27 0.60
C GLY A 76 -3.07 -8.06 0.83
N ALA A 77 -2.74 -7.72 2.08
CA ALA A 77 -1.96 -6.52 2.39
C ALA A 77 -0.48 -6.69 2.04
N LEU A 78 0.09 -7.87 2.28
CA LEU A 78 1.47 -8.19 1.90
C LEU A 78 1.63 -8.25 0.37
N GLU A 79 0.67 -8.83 -0.33
CA GLU A 79 0.64 -8.87 -1.79
C GLU A 79 0.60 -7.46 -2.39
N TYR A 80 -0.13 -6.54 -1.75
CA TYR A 80 -0.10 -5.13 -2.12
C TYR A 80 1.28 -4.51 -1.92
N ALA A 81 1.94 -4.77 -0.78
CA ALA A 81 3.32 -4.30 -0.54
C ALA A 81 4.29 -4.85 -1.59
N ILE A 82 4.18 -6.12 -1.96
CA ILE A 82 5.01 -6.72 -3.02
C ILE A 82 4.76 -6.02 -4.36
N ALA A 83 3.48 -5.77 -4.71
CA ALA A 83 3.13 -5.05 -5.93
C ALA A 83 3.65 -3.60 -5.96
N LEU A 84 3.75 -2.93 -4.80
CA LEU A 84 4.39 -1.63 -4.68
C LEU A 84 5.90 -1.68 -4.97
N GLY A 85 6.54 -2.85 -4.84
CA GLY A 85 7.95 -3.04 -5.12
C GLY A 85 8.78 -3.53 -3.92
N PHE A 86 8.15 -3.95 -2.83
CA PHE A 86 8.85 -4.55 -1.70
C PHE A 86 9.20 -6.02 -1.96
N GLN A 87 10.42 -6.41 -1.63
CA GLN A 87 10.94 -7.76 -1.81
C GLN A 87 11.46 -8.32 -0.48
N PRO A 88 11.21 -9.60 -0.18
CA PRO A 88 11.71 -10.21 1.04
C PRO A 88 13.23 -10.36 1.00
N GLU A 89 13.89 -9.93 2.07
CA GLU A 89 15.33 -10.08 2.29
C GLU A 89 15.58 -10.58 3.71
N VAL A 90 16.75 -11.20 3.93
CA VAL A 90 17.20 -11.61 5.26
C VAL A 90 18.52 -10.91 5.55
N GLU A 91 18.55 -10.14 6.63
CA GLU A 91 19.74 -9.45 7.14
C GLU A 91 19.85 -9.80 8.63
N ASP A 92 21.03 -10.26 9.08
CA ASP A 92 21.28 -10.66 10.47
C ASP A 92 20.23 -11.63 11.06
N LEU A 93 19.79 -12.61 10.27
CA LEU A 93 18.75 -13.58 10.63
C LEU A 93 17.36 -12.96 10.92
N GLN A 94 17.15 -11.70 10.56
CA GLN A 94 15.87 -11.02 10.66
C GLN A 94 15.25 -10.85 9.26
N PRO A 95 13.95 -11.18 9.09
CA PRO A 95 13.26 -10.96 7.83
C PRO A 95 12.88 -9.49 7.64
N TYR A 96 13.34 -8.91 6.54
CA TYR A 96 13.00 -7.57 6.08
C TYR A 96 12.26 -7.62 4.74
N TYR A 97 11.58 -6.54 4.43
CA TYR A 97 11.09 -6.25 3.10
C TYR A 97 11.74 -4.96 2.63
N ARG A 98 12.54 -5.03 1.57
CA ARG A 98 13.27 -3.88 1.01
C ARG A 98 12.60 -3.44 -0.29
N PHE A 99 12.44 -2.15 -0.46
CA PHE A 99 11.88 -1.53 -1.65
C PHE A 99 12.90 -1.52 -2.79
N ASN A 100 12.49 -1.96 -3.98
CA ASN A 100 13.28 -1.82 -5.21
C ASN A 100 13.07 -0.42 -5.83
N PRO A 101 14.12 0.44 -5.94
CA PRO A 101 14.02 1.76 -6.55
C PRO A 101 13.50 1.77 -8.00
N GLU A 102 13.68 0.69 -8.76
CA GLU A 102 13.15 0.54 -10.12
C GLU A 102 11.61 0.50 -10.16
N LYS A 103 10.97 0.27 -9.01
CA LYS A 103 9.51 0.20 -8.84
C LYS A 103 8.89 1.53 -8.42
N MET A 104 9.57 2.65 -8.63
CA MET A 104 9.06 3.97 -8.26
C MET A 104 7.74 4.35 -8.97
N ILE A 105 7.53 3.90 -10.21
CA ILE A 105 6.27 4.12 -10.94
C ILE A 105 5.14 3.33 -10.25
N ASP A 106 5.36 2.04 -9.98
CA ASP A 106 4.43 1.16 -9.27
C ASP A 106 4.07 1.74 -7.89
N LEU A 107 5.07 2.21 -7.13
CA LEU A 107 4.89 2.86 -5.83
C LEU A 107 3.99 4.10 -5.92
N ARG A 108 4.25 5.00 -6.87
CA ARG A 108 3.46 6.23 -7.05
C ARG A 108 2.02 5.92 -7.44
N VAL A 109 1.80 4.99 -8.36
CA VAL A 109 0.44 4.59 -8.78
C VAL A 109 -0.30 3.92 -7.63
N GLY A 110 0.33 2.96 -6.95
CA GLY A 110 -0.27 2.27 -5.82
C GLY A 110 -0.60 3.23 -4.67
N ALA A 111 0.29 4.16 -4.32
CA ALA A 111 0.02 5.19 -3.32
C ALA A 111 -1.19 6.06 -3.70
N ALA A 112 -1.29 6.49 -4.95
CA ALA A 112 -2.45 7.25 -5.42
C ALA A 112 -3.76 6.44 -5.30
N ILE A 113 -3.74 5.15 -5.67
CA ILE A 113 -4.90 4.26 -5.57
C ILE A 113 -5.28 3.97 -4.10
N LEU A 114 -4.30 3.81 -3.20
CA LEU A 114 -4.55 3.68 -1.76
C LEU A 114 -5.24 4.93 -1.22
N LYS A 115 -4.75 6.12 -1.60
CA LYS A 115 -5.34 7.39 -1.18
C LYS A 115 -6.78 7.53 -1.66
N GLU A 116 -7.05 7.28 -2.96
CA GLU A 116 -8.42 7.26 -3.52
C GLU A 116 -9.33 6.30 -2.72
N ALA A 117 -8.85 5.09 -2.41
CA ALA A 117 -9.64 4.10 -1.68
C ALA A 117 -9.97 4.53 -0.24
N ILE A 118 -9.02 5.14 0.47
CA ILE A 118 -9.21 5.65 1.83
C ILE A 118 -10.16 6.84 1.85
N GLU A 119 -10.05 7.75 0.88
CA GLU A 119 -10.95 8.89 0.73
C GLU A 119 -12.40 8.41 0.50
N LEU A 120 -12.60 7.46 -0.43
CA LEU A 120 -13.91 6.86 -0.69
C LEU A 120 -14.51 6.15 0.53
N ASP A 121 -13.71 5.44 1.33
CA ASP A 121 -14.20 4.83 2.57
C ASP A 121 -14.58 5.89 3.62
N THR A 122 -13.78 6.95 3.75
CA THR A 122 -14.04 8.05 4.68
C THR A 122 -15.34 8.77 4.34
N GLU A 123 -15.57 9.09 3.07
CA GLU A 123 -16.83 9.71 2.63
C GLU A 123 -18.05 8.82 2.93
N LYS A 124 -17.94 7.51 2.70
CA LYS A 124 -19.02 6.56 2.99
C LYS A 124 -19.32 6.51 4.49
N GLN A 125 -18.29 6.55 5.33
CA GLN A 125 -18.43 6.57 6.79
C GLN A 125 -19.12 7.85 7.28
N GLU A 126 -18.74 9.00 6.72
CA GLU A 126 -19.37 10.28 7.06
C GLU A 126 -20.85 10.31 6.71
N ARG A 127 -21.24 9.79 5.53
CA ARG A 127 -22.65 9.72 5.12
C ARG A 127 -23.46 8.82 6.05
N ALA A 128 -22.97 7.61 6.34
CA ALA A 128 -23.65 6.69 7.26
C ALA A 128 -23.82 7.27 8.67
N THR A 129 -22.85 8.04 9.16
CA THR A 129 -22.90 8.68 10.48
C THR A 129 -23.92 9.83 10.52
N ARG A 130 -24.13 10.52 9.40
CA ARG A 130 -25.15 11.59 9.28
C ARG A 130 -26.57 11.03 9.17
N GLU A 131 -26.75 9.88 8.52
CA GLU A 131 -28.05 9.22 8.38
C GLU A 131 -28.51 8.50 9.66
N ALA A 132 -27.57 8.13 10.53
CA ALA A 132 -27.85 7.49 11.81
C ALA A 132 -28.14 8.47 12.97
N LYS A 133 -28.07 9.79 12.71
CA LYS A 133 -28.40 10.87 13.66
C LYS A 133 -29.76 11.46 13.35
#